data_AF-A0A221KBG2-F1
#
_entry.id   AF-A0A221KBG2-F1
#
_cell.length_a   1.000
_cell.length_b   1.000
_cell.length_c   1.000
_cell.angle_alpha   90.00
_cell.angle_beta   90.00
_cell.angle_gamma   90.00
#
_symmetry.space_group_name_H-M   'P 1'
#
loop_
_entity.id
_entity.type
_entity.pdbx_description
1 polymer ?
#
loop_
_entity_poly.entity_id
_entity_poly.type
_entity_poly.pdbx_seq_one_letter_code
_entity_poly.pdbx_strand_id
1 'polypeptide(L)'
;MIYLLELPEGQAPYAWFAYDAADLSAKLDARGGPPACEMRLWPDEESAVLALEDDTEPLWHGPGWRARMALREQLIATEVLADEV
;
A
#
# COMPACT_ATOMS: atom_id res chain seq x y z
N MET A 1 1.89 -11.61 0.92
CA MET A 1 1.17 -10.55 0.20
C MET A 1 2.09 -9.33 0.15
N ILE A 2 2.18 -8.68 -1.00
CA ILE A 2 2.93 -7.45 -1.24
C ILE A 2 1.96 -6.29 -1.07
N TYR A 3 2.33 -5.29 -0.29
CA TYR A 3 1.50 -4.12 0.00
C TYR A 3 2.02 -2.92 -0.81
N LEU A 4 1.12 -2.19 -1.46
CA LEU A 4 1.44 -1.04 -2.29
C LEU A 4 0.61 0.17 -1.88
N LEU A 5 1.23 1.34 -1.91
CA LEU A 5 0.60 2.62 -1.63
C LEU A 5 0.99 3.62 -2.71
N GLU A 6 0.00 4.10 -3.45
CA GLU A 6 0.11 5.14 -4.45
C GLU A 6 -0.17 6.51 -3.83
N LEU A 7 0.67 7.50 -4.15
CA LEU A 7 0.62 8.86 -3.62
C LEU A 7 0.45 9.88 -4.76
N PRO A 8 -0.73 9.93 -5.39
CA PRO A 8 -0.99 10.88 -6.46
C PRO A 8 -1.05 12.32 -5.92
N GLU A 9 -0.29 13.23 -6.54
CA GLU A 9 -0.36 14.66 -6.21
C GLU A 9 -1.78 15.20 -6.47
N GLY A 10 -2.39 15.79 -5.44
CA GLY A 10 -3.72 16.39 -5.53
C GLY A 10 -4.90 15.40 -5.50
N GLN A 11 -4.65 14.09 -5.31
CA GLN A 11 -5.69 13.08 -5.12
C GLN A 11 -5.52 12.34 -3.79
N ALA A 12 -6.52 11.54 -3.41
CA ALA A 12 -6.42 10.73 -2.21
C ALA A 12 -5.41 9.59 -2.44
N PRO A 13 -4.54 9.28 -1.45
CA PRO A 13 -3.71 8.09 -1.48
C PRO A 13 -4.55 6.83 -1.69
N TYR A 14 -3.99 5.88 -2.43
CA TYR A 14 -4.67 4.64 -2.77
C TYR A 14 -3.78 3.44 -2.44
N ALA A 15 -4.27 2.56 -1.58
CA ALA A 15 -3.54 1.39 -1.13
C ALA A 15 -4.18 0.12 -1.72
N TRP A 16 -3.35 -0.79 -2.21
CA TRP A 16 -3.75 -2.10 -2.71
C TRP A 16 -2.66 -3.15 -2.50
N PHE A 17 -3.01 -4.43 -2.63
CA PHE A 17 -2.06 -5.53 -2.45
C PHE A 17 -1.95 -6.42 -3.69
N ALA A 18 -0.84 -7.14 -3.78
CA ALA A 18 -0.64 -8.26 -4.67
C ALA A 18 -0.30 -9.52 -3.88
N TYR A 19 -0.66 -10.71 -4.36
CA TYR A 19 -0.32 -11.96 -3.65
C TYR A 19 1.17 -12.29 -3.79
N ASP A 20 1.71 -12.12 -4.99
CA ASP A 20 3.09 -12.38 -5.36
C ASP A 20 3.55 -11.40 -6.48
N ALA A 21 4.79 -11.56 -6.94
CA ALA A 21 5.36 -10.71 -7.98
C ALA A 21 4.67 -10.86 -9.36
N ALA A 22 4.09 -12.03 -9.66
CA ALA A 22 3.38 -12.26 -10.91
C ALA A 22 2.01 -11.58 -10.89
N ASP A 23 1.28 -11.67 -9.78
CA ASP A 23 0.04 -10.93 -9.56
C ASP A 23 0.29 -9.41 -9.58
N LEU A 24 1.40 -8.97 -8.99
CA LEU A 24 1.82 -7.56 -9.06
C LEU A 24 2.04 -7.11 -10.51
N SER A 25 2.83 -7.85 -11.30
CA SER A 25 3.08 -7.52 -12.71
C SER A 25 1.77 -7.47 -13.49
N ALA A 26 0.90 -8.47 -13.33
CA ALA A 26 -0.38 -8.53 -14.03
C ALA A 26 -1.29 -7.34 -13.69
N LYS A 27 -1.32 -6.92 -12.41
CA LYS A 27 -2.07 -5.75 -11.94
C LYS A 27 -1.52 -4.44 -12.50
N LEU A 28 -0.20 -4.29 -12.59
CA LEU A 28 0.44 -3.12 -13.20
C LEU A 28 0.15 -3.07 -14.71
N ASP A 29 0.28 -4.19 -15.42
CA ASP A 29 -0.02 -4.27 -16.85
C ASP A 29 -1.49 -3.94 -17.14
N ALA A 30 -2.42 -4.46 -16.33
CA ALA A 30 -3.85 -4.16 -16.44
C ALA A 30 -4.18 -2.68 -16.20
N ARG A 31 -3.33 -1.96 -15.43
CA ARG A 31 -3.43 -0.52 -15.19
C ARG A 31 -2.73 0.32 -16.25
N GLY A 32 -2.04 -0.30 -17.22
CA GLY A 32 -1.29 0.38 -18.27
C GLY A 32 0.15 0.72 -17.90
N GLY A 33 0.71 0.07 -16.87
CA GLY A 33 2.08 0.24 -16.39
C GLY A 33 2.18 0.76 -14.95
N PRO A 34 3.40 1.07 -14.48
CA PRO A 34 3.59 1.68 -13.16
C PRO A 34 2.92 3.06 -13.09
N PRO A 35 2.35 3.43 -11.93
CA PRO A 35 1.72 4.73 -11.75
C PRO A 35 2.74 5.86 -11.97
N ALA A 36 2.27 6.99 -12.52
CA ALA A 36 3.10 8.16 -12.74
C ALA A 36 3.42 8.95 -11.45
N CYS A 37 2.74 8.62 -10.34
CA CYS A 37 2.97 9.22 -9.04
C CYS A 37 3.98 8.44 -8.20
N GLU A 38 4.35 8.99 -7.05
CA GLU A 38 5.15 8.25 -6.08
C GLU A 38 4.40 7.01 -5.60
N MET A 39 5.13 5.90 -5.46
CA MET A 39 4.59 4.63 -5.02
C MET A 39 5.53 3.99 -4.00
N ARG A 40 4.97 3.53 -2.89
CA ARG A 40 5.67 2.77 -1.87
C ARG A 40 5.25 1.30 -1.93
N LEU A 41 6.21 0.40 -1.79
CA LEU A 41 5.99 -1.04 -1.78
C LEU A 41 6.63 -1.64 -0.53
N TRP A 42 5.88 -2.53 0.12
CA TRP A 42 6.35 -3.39 1.19
C TRP A 42 6.17 -4.84 0.76
N PRO A 43 7.24 -5.65 0.77
CA PRO A 43 7.21 -7.02 0.23
C PRO A 43 6.34 -7.99 1.02
N ASP A 44 6.04 -7.67 2.28
CA ASP A 44 5.31 -8.50 3.22
C ASP A 44 4.52 -7.63 4.21
N GLU A 45 3.68 -8.29 5.00
CA GLU A 45 2.85 -7.62 6.01
C GLU A 45 3.68 -7.05 7.16
N GLU A 46 4.73 -7.75 7.59
CA GLU A 46 5.59 -7.32 8.70
C GLU A 46 6.22 -5.96 8.39
N SER A 47 6.83 -5.82 7.21
CA SER A 47 7.41 -4.55 6.75
C SER A 47 6.37 -3.44 6.55
N ALA A 48 5.14 -3.77 6.14
CA ALA A 48 4.05 -2.81 6.04
C ALA A 48 3.56 -2.32 7.41
N VAL A 49 3.43 -3.22 8.38
CA VAL A 49 3.06 -2.91 9.78
C VAL A 49 4.15 -2.06 10.43
N LEU A 50 5.42 -2.45 10.30
CA LEU A 50 6.55 -1.67 10.83
C LEU A 50 6.55 -0.24 10.29
N ALA A 51 6.29 -0.07 8.99
CA ALA A 51 6.19 1.26 8.40
C ALA A 51 4.98 2.05 8.93
N LEU A 52 3.82 1.40 9.14
CA LEU A 52 2.64 2.04 9.70
C LEU A 52 2.86 2.53 11.14
N GLU A 53 3.61 1.77 11.93
CA GLU A 53 3.91 2.05 13.34
C GLU A 53 5.05 3.06 13.53
N ASP A 54 5.91 3.24 12.53
CA ASP A 54 7.00 4.22 12.57
C ASP A 54 6.48 5.67 12.43
N ASP A 55 6.34 6.38 13.55
CA ASP A 55 5.96 7.80 13.55
C ASP A 55 7.06 8.73 12.97
N THR A 56 8.28 8.23 12.78
CA THR A 56 9.38 9.00 12.18
C THR A 56 9.38 8.94 10.66
N GLU A 57 8.57 8.05 10.08
CA GLU A 57 8.46 7.85 8.63
C GLU A 57 7.94 9.14 7.95
N PRO A 58 8.77 9.78 7.09
CA PRO A 58 8.41 11.04 6.43
C PRO A 58 7.12 10.98 5.60
N LEU A 59 6.77 9.79 5.08
CA LEU A 59 5.53 9.56 4.32
C LEU A 59 4.26 9.94 5.10
N TRP A 60 4.30 9.92 6.44
CA TRP A 60 3.15 10.21 7.30
C TRP A 60 3.04 11.69 7.68
N HIS A 61 4.07 12.50 7.40
CA HIS A 61 4.11 13.88 7.87
C HIS A 61 3.24 14.82 7.02
N GLY A 62 2.73 15.89 7.62
CA GLY A 62 1.85 16.85 6.95
C GLY A 62 0.55 16.20 6.43
N PRO A 63 0.23 16.30 5.13
CA PRO A 63 -0.95 15.63 4.56
C PRO A 63 -0.81 14.09 4.48
N GLY A 64 0.35 13.53 4.86
CA GLY A 64 0.68 12.11 4.86
C GLY A 64 -0.17 11.23 5.80
N TRP A 65 -0.94 11.81 6.73
CA TRP A 65 -1.87 11.04 7.55
C TRP A 65 -2.91 10.26 6.72
N ARG A 66 -3.30 10.78 5.55
CA ARG A 66 -4.22 10.07 4.62
C ARG A 66 -3.57 8.83 4.03
N ALA A 67 -2.26 8.91 3.79
CA ALA A 67 -1.46 7.81 3.28
C ALA A 67 -1.33 6.71 4.35
N ARG A 68 -1.08 7.11 5.60
CA ARG A 68 -1.07 6.21 6.76
C ARG A 68 -2.43 5.52 6.95
N MET A 69 -3.52 6.27 6.81
CA MET A 69 -4.88 5.71 6.89
C MET A 69 -5.17 4.71 5.78
N ALA A 70 -4.78 4.99 4.53
CA ALA A 70 -4.99 4.07 3.42
C ALA A 70 -4.24 2.74 3.63
N LEU A 71 -2.99 2.79 4.11
CA LEU A 71 -2.23 1.59 4.46
C LEU A 71 -2.89 0.81 5.60
N ARG A 72 -3.39 1.50 6.63
CA ARG A 72 -4.10 0.87 7.75
C ARG A 72 -5.38 0.16 7.29
N GLU A 73 -6.18 0.82 6.46
CA GLU A 73 -7.41 0.23 5.90
C GLU A 73 -7.11 -1.02 5.09
N GLN A 74 -6.03 -0.99 4.31
CA GLN A 74 -5.57 -2.16 3.57
C GLN A 74 -5.17 -3.32 4.50
N LEU A 75 -4.36 -3.06 5.53
CA LEU A 75 -3.94 -4.10 6.49
C LEU A 75 -5.13 -4.75 7.19
N ILE A 76 -6.14 -3.96 7.55
CA ILE A 76 -7.40 -4.48 8.11
C ILE A 76 -8.14 -5.34 7.08
N ALA A 77 -8.23 -4.89 5.83
CA ALA A 77 -8.91 -5.63 4.77
C ALA A 77 -8.22 -6.97 4.46
N THR A 78 -6.88 -7.03 4.50
CA THR A 78 -6.12 -8.26 4.30
C THR A 78 -6.21 -9.21 5.49
N GLU A 79 -6.29 -8.68 6.72
CA GLU A 79 -6.53 -9.49 7.92
C GLU A 79 -7.88 -10.21 7.85
N VAL A 80 -8.94 -9.52 7.41
CA VAL A 80 -10.26 -10.15 7.18
C VAL A 80 -10.17 -11.28 6.15
N LEU A 81 -9.47 -11.07 5.03
CA LEU A 81 -9.29 -12.10 4.00
C LEU A 81 -8.49 -13.31 4.50
N ALA A 82 -7.62 -13.11 5.50
CA ALA A 82 -6.82 -14.18 6.09
C ALA A 82 -7.58 -14.99 7.17
N ASP A 83 -8.66 -14.45 7.74
CA ASP A 83 -9.50 -15.13 8.74
C ASP A 83 -10.56 -16.05 8.09
N GLU A 84 -10.90 -15.83 6.81
CA GLU A 84 -11.92 -16.59 6.07
C GLU A 84 -11.44 -17.96 5.49
N VAL A 85 -10.34 -18.54 5.98
CA VAL A 85 -9.75 -19.81 5.47
C VAL A 85 -9.71 -20.97 6.48
#